data_AF-A0A2Z2MJ08-F1
#
_entry.id   AF-A0A2Z2MJ08-F1
#
_cell.length_a   1.000
_cell.length_b   1.000
_cell.length_c   1.000
_cell.angle_alpha   90.00
_cell.angle_beta   90.00
_cell.angle_gamma   90.00
#
_symmetry.space_group_name_H-M   'P 1'
#
loop_
_entity.id
_entity.type
_entity.pdbx_description
1 polymer ?
#
loop_
_entity_poly.entity_id
_entity_poly.type
_entity_poly.pdbx_seq_one_letter_code
_entity_poly.pdbx_strand_id
1 'polypeptide(L)'
;MENVSVFSNTSAFFDLDDGEMDVNMSILTYPAGGNTTVRIVLIGDDAFVNSMGTWRHLKRGSDGFDAVFSVFKYNPLSLVGNALSSGLCNVTGSEGSFKVECSGVEEDFLNLIKTTVGAPQNSKVSVSSPRISLEISGGRIISGELVVGFEISKNPGEESWFLNQVGTVREEFKILGINEDLDLSPPEGG
;
A
#
# COMPACT_ATOMS: atom_id res chain seq x y z
N MET A 1 -7.20 8.69 23.08
CA MET A 1 -6.16 8.09 22.22
C MET A 1 -6.75 6.81 21.70
N GLU A 2 -6.98 6.76 20.39
CA GLU A 2 -7.51 5.57 19.74
C GLU A 2 -6.32 4.81 19.13
N ASN A 3 -6.14 3.56 19.57
CA ASN A 3 -5.14 2.68 18.99
C ASN A 3 -5.78 1.97 17.80
N VAL A 4 -5.41 2.34 16.58
CA VAL A 4 -5.97 1.76 15.36
C VAL A 4 -4.91 0.91 14.67
N SER A 5 -5.20 -0.36 14.44
CA SER A 5 -4.35 -1.22 13.61
C SER A 5 -5.05 -1.55 12.32
N VAL A 6 -4.31 -1.48 11.21
CA VAL A 6 -4.76 -1.92 9.89
C VAL A 6 -3.92 -3.14 9.53
N PHE A 7 -4.59 -4.27 9.32
CA PHE A 7 -3.96 -5.49 8.84
C PHE A 7 -4.44 -5.73 7.42
N SER A 8 -3.52 -5.96 6.49
CA SER A 8 -3.86 -6.30 5.11
C SER A 8 -3.13 -7.55 4.64
N ASN A 9 -3.80 -8.30 3.77
CA ASN A 9 -3.20 -9.35 2.98
C ASN A 9 -3.44 -9.04 1.50
N THR A 10 -2.35 -8.87 0.77
CA THR A 10 -2.35 -8.37 -0.61
C THR A 10 -1.76 -9.41 -1.54
N SER A 11 -2.38 -9.60 -2.70
CA SER A 11 -1.81 -10.32 -3.83
C SER A 11 -1.86 -9.42 -5.05
N ALA A 12 -0.73 -9.30 -5.75
CA ALA A 12 -0.61 -8.29 -6.78
C ALA A 12 0.23 -8.74 -7.98
N PHE A 13 -0.19 -8.29 -9.16
CA PHE A 13 0.64 -8.15 -10.35
C PHE A 13 0.92 -6.67 -10.58
N PHE A 14 2.14 -6.36 -11.00
CA PHE A 14 2.55 -5.01 -11.33
C PHE A 14 3.22 -4.99 -12.71
N ASP A 15 2.79 -4.09 -13.57
CA ASP A 15 3.58 -3.61 -14.68
C ASP A 15 4.14 -2.24 -14.31
N LEU A 16 5.41 -2.23 -13.90
CA LEU A 16 6.10 -1.02 -13.46
C LEU A 16 6.45 -0.09 -14.64
N ASP A 17 6.56 -0.63 -15.85
CA ASP A 17 6.97 0.13 -17.04
C ASP A 17 5.76 0.88 -17.61
N ASP A 18 4.61 0.20 -17.70
CA ASP A 18 3.37 0.78 -18.23
C ASP A 18 2.48 1.42 -17.14
N GLY A 19 2.83 1.26 -15.86
CA GLY A 19 2.10 1.90 -14.77
C GLY A 19 0.82 1.16 -14.39
N GLU A 20 0.75 -0.14 -14.65
CA GLU A 20 -0.46 -0.96 -14.53
C GLU A 20 -0.38 -1.91 -13.34
N MET A 21 -1.54 -2.31 -12.82
CA MET A 21 -1.59 -3.30 -11.75
C MET A 21 -2.93 -4.02 -11.67
N ASP A 22 -2.90 -5.27 -11.18
CA ASP A 22 -4.06 -5.98 -10.65
C ASP A 22 -3.76 -6.40 -9.23
N VAL A 23 -4.47 -5.80 -8.29
CA VAL A 23 -4.23 -5.93 -6.86
C VAL A 23 -5.50 -6.41 -6.19
N ASN A 24 -5.40 -7.48 -5.42
CA ASN A 24 -6.46 -7.97 -4.56
C ASN A 24 -6.02 -7.89 -3.10
N MET A 25 -6.81 -7.21 -2.27
CA MET A 25 -6.53 -6.91 -0.88
C MET A 25 -7.67 -7.33 0.01
N SER A 26 -7.35 -7.96 1.13
CA SER A 26 -8.25 -8.10 2.27
C SER A 26 -7.74 -7.24 3.42
N ILE A 27 -8.59 -6.36 3.96
CA ILE A 27 -8.22 -5.37 4.97
C ILE A 27 -9.08 -5.57 6.21
N LEU A 28 -8.43 -5.67 7.36
CA LEU A 28 -9.04 -5.75 8.68
C LEU A 28 -8.57 -4.58 9.55
N THR A 29 -9.50 -3.86 10.17
CA THR A 29 -9.20 -2.81 11.14
C THR A 29 -9.52 -3.24 12.56
N TYR A 30 -8.68 -2.84 13.52
CA TYR A 30 -8.86 -3.12 14.94
C TYR A 30 -8.70 -1.82 15.74
N PRO A 31 -9.51 -1.55 16.79
CA PRO A 31 -10.56 -2.41 17.37
C PRO A 31 -11.92 -2.31 16.69
N ALA A 32 -12.10 -1.39 15.73
CA ALA A 32 -13.40 -1.16 15.09
C ALA A 32 -13.97 -2.41 14.36
N GLY A 33 -13.11 -3.37 13.99
CA GLY A 33 -13.51 -4.66 13.42
C GLY A 33 -13.96 -4.56 11.96
N GLY A 34 -13.64 -3.47 11.26
CA GLY A 34 -13.98 -3.31 9.85
C GLY A 34 -13.25 -4.34 9.01
N ASN A 35 -13.96 -5.05 8.15
CA ASN A 35 -13.38 -6.00 7.21
C ASN A 35 -13.87 -5.65 5.80
N THR A 36 -12.95 -5.54 4.86
CA THR A 36 -13.28 -5.30 3.45
C THR A 36 -12.35 -6.07 2.53
N THR A 37 -12.88 -6.50 1.39
CA THR A 37 -12.09 -7.04 0.28
C THR A 37 -12.23 -6.09 -0.89
N VAL A 38 -11.08 -5.72 -1.46
CA VAL A 38 -10.98 -4.77 -2.57
C VAL A 38 -10.13 -5.39 -3.66
N ARG A 39 -10.60 -5.36 -4.90
CA ARG A 39 -9.78 -5.61 -6.08
C ARG A 39 -9.65 -4.33 -6.89
N ILE A 40 -8.44 -4.02 -7.33
CA ILE A 40 -8.11 -2.85 -8.12
C ILE A 40 -7.43 -3.33 -9.40
N VAL A 41 -7.94 -2.90 -10.55
CA VAL A 41 -7.28 -3.04 -11.84
C VAL A 41 -6.99 -1.64 -12.37
N LEU A 42 -5.74 -1.27 -12.52
CA LEU A 42 -5.29 0.02 -13.05
C LEU A 42 -4.63 -0.22 -14.42
N ILE A 43 -5.14 0.48 -15.44
CA ILE A 43 -4.69 0.37 -16.84
C ILE A 43 -4.60 1.79 -17.39
N GLY A 44 -3.37 2.31 -17.55
CA GLY A 44 -3.13 3.69 -17.98
C GLY A 44 -3.90 4.75 -17.17
N ASP A 45 -4.94 5.33 -17.78
CA ASP A 45 -5.76 6.41 -17.21
C ASP A 45 -7.10 5.93 -16.63
N ASP A 46 -7.32 4.61 -16.62
CA ASP A 46 -8.55 3.98 -16.16
C ASP A 46 -8.27 3.06 -14.95
N ALA A 47 -9.10 3.17 -13.92
CA ALA A 47 -9.04 2.31 -12.74
C ALA A 47 -10.40 1.66 -12.49
N PHE A 48 -10.41 0.35 -12.31
CA PHE A 48 -11.58 -0.46 -11.98
C PHE A 48 -11.43 -0.98 -10.56
N VAL A 49 -12.34 -0.57 -9.68
CA VAL A 49 -12.29 -0.93 -8.26
C VAL A 49 -13.52 -1.78 -7.93
N ASN A 50 -13.31 -3.04 -7.56
CA ASN A 50 -14.33 -3.86 -6.93
C ASN A 50 -14.22 -3.70 -5.42
N SER A 51 -15.30 -3.24 -4.78
CA SER A 51 -15.42 -3.27 -3.33
C SER A 51 -16.76 -3.88 -2.98
N MET A 52 -16.74 -4.92 -2.14
CA MET A 52 -17.96 -5.62 -1.69
C MET A 52 -18.86 -6.07 -2.86
N GLY A 53 -18.26 -6.53 -3.97
CA GLY A 53 -18.99 -7.06 -5.12
C GLY A 53 -19.51 -6.01 -6.10
N THR A 54 -19.26 -4.72 -5.86
CA THR A 54 -19.62 -3.64 -6.79
C THR A 54 -18.38 -3.11 -7.49
N TRP A 55 -18.39 -3.13 -8.82
CA TRP A 55 -17.36 -2.49 -9.64
C TRP A 55 -17.63 -1.00 -9.80
N ARG A 56 -16.58 -0.20 -9.73
CA ARG A 56 -16.59 1.22 -10.05
C ARG A 56 -15.48 1.51 -11.03
N HIS A 57 -15.82 2.25 -12.08
CA HIS A 57 -14.85 2.79 -13.02
C HIS A 57 -14.51 4.22 -12.63
N LEU A 58 -13.22 4.47 -12.41
CA LEU A 58 -12.64 5.77 -12.10
C LEU A 58 -11.70 6.14 -13.25
N LYS A 59 -11.81 7.36 -13.74
CA LYS A 59 -10.93 7.89 -14.79
C LYS A 59 -9.95 8.87 -14.17
N ARG A 60 -8.79 9.06 -14.79
CA ARG A 60 -7.86 10.12 -14.35
C ARG A 60 -8.59 11.46 -14.20
N GLY A 61 -8.41 12.10 -13.04
CA GLY A 61 -9.08 13.35 -12.68
C GLY A 61 -10.48 13.20 -12.09
N SER A 62 -11.07 12.00 -12.04
CA SER A 62 -12.26 11.75 -11.23
C SER A 62 -11.91 11.65 -9.76
N ASP A 63 -12.85 12.01 -8.88
CA ASP A 63 -12.69 11.82 -7.44
C ASP A 63 -12.37 10.35 -7.12
N GLY A 64 -11.39 10.14 -6.24
CA GLY A 64 -10.89 8.81 -5.86
C GLY A 64 -9.84 8.16 -6.78
N PHE A 65 -9.62 8.65 -8.02
CA PHE A 65 -8.59 8.06 -8.90
C PHE A 65 -7.19 8.20 -8.31
N ASP A 66 -6.83 9.37 -7.78
CA ASP A 66 -5.50 9.62 -7.21
C ASP A 66 -5.21 8.73 -5.99
N ALA A 67 -6.23 8.37 -5.23
CA ALA A 67 -6.10 7.42 -4.12
C ALA A 67 -5.77 6.01 -4.64
N VAL A 68 -6.41 5.58 -5.72
CA VAL A 68 -6.10 4.32 -6.39
C VAL A 68 -4.69 4.33 -6.99
N PHE A 69 -4.33 5.39 -7.70
CA PHE A 69 -3.00 5.53 -8.29
C PHE A 69 -1.90 5.57 -7.21
N SER A 70 -2.20 6.08 -6.00
CA SER A 70 -1.27 6.05 -4.89
C SER A 70 -0.96 4.63 -4.39
N VAL A 71 -1.90 3.68 -4.51
CA VAL A 71 -1.65 2.26 -4.23
C VAL A 71 -0.60 1.70 -5.19
N PHE A 72 -0.65 2.08 -6.47
CA PHE A 72 0.40 1.74 -7.43
C PHE A 72 1.72 2.45 -7.07
N LYS A 73 1.70 3.78 -6.87
CA LYS A 73 2.91 4.57 -6.65
C LYS A 73 3.71 4.15 -5.41
N TYR A 74 3.01 3.79 -4.33
CA TYR A 74 3.62 3.38 -3.06
C TYR A 74 3.52 1.87 -2.83
N ASN A 75 3.51 1.10 -3.92
CA ASN A 75 3.51 -0.37 -3.82
C ASN A 75 4.81 -0.88 -3.16
N PRO A 76 4.79 -2.11 -2.61
CA PRO A 76 5.96 -2.67 -1.93
C PRO A 76 7.26 -2.71 -2.74
N LEU A 77 7.19 -2.94 -4.06
CA LEU A 77 8.36 -2.97 -4.94
C LEU A 77 8.98 -1.57 -5.07
N SER A 78 8.15 -0.55 -5.25
CA SER A 78 8.59 0.85 -5.31
C SER A 78 9.22 1.30 -3.98
N LEU A 79 8.62 0.95 -2.84
CA LEU A 79 9.16 1.27 -1.52
C LEU A 79 10.54 0.66 -1.30
N VAL A 80 10.74 -0.61 -1.70
CA VAL A 80 12.06 -1.25 -1.61
C VAL A 80 13.05 -0.67 -2.61
N GLY A 81 12.63 -0.41 -3.85
CA GLY A 81 13.49 0.22 -4.86
C GLY A 81 14.06 1.55 -4.38
N ASN A 82 13.21 2.40 -3.78
CA ASN A 82 13.63 3.67 -3.19
C ASN A 82 14.60 3.47 -2.02
N ALA A 83 14.29 2.55 -1.10
CA ALA A 83 15.16 2.27 0.04
C ALA A 83 16.52 1.68 -0.36
N LEU A 84 16.57 0.83 -1.40
CA LEU A 84 17.81 0.28 -1.95
C LEU A 84 18.70 1.38 -2.52
N SER A 85 18.12 2.30 -3.30
CA SER A 85 18.86 3.45 -3.85
C SER A 85 19.44 4.37 -2.78
N SER A 86 18.83 4.37 -1.59
CA SER A 86 19.24 5.15 -0.43
C SER A 86 20.19 4.42 0.52
N GLY A 87 20.57 3.17 0.23
CA GLY A 87 21.45 2.37 1.09
C GLY A 87 20.82 1.96 2.43
N LEU A 88 19.49 1.90 2.50
CA LEU A 88 18.70 1.66 3.71
C LEU A 88 18.32 0.19 3.91
N CYS A 89 18.94 -0.73 3.16
CA CYS A 89 18.56 -2.14 3.13
C CYS A 89 19.70 -3.05 3.57
N ASN A 90 19.34 -4.09 4.31
CA ASN A 90 20.17 -5.22 4.64
C ASN A 90 19.69 -6.45 3.86
N VAL A 91 20.62 -7.21 3.31
CA VAL A 91 20.34 -8.47 2.62
C VAL A 91 20.87 -9.62 3.45
N THR A 92 20.03 -10.61 3.70
CA THR A 92 20.37 -11.82 4.45
C THR A 92 19.93 -13.06 3.69
N GLY A 93 20.68 -14.16 3.75
CA GLY A 93 20.30 -15.42 3.09
C GLY A 93 21.46 -16.10 2.38
N SER A 94 21.13 -17.03 1.50
CA SER A 94 22.07 -17.84 0.73
C SER A 94 21.74 -17.81 -0.76
N GLU A 95 22.66 -18.32 -1.57
CA GLU A 95 22.47 -18.41 -3.02
C GLU A 95 21.15 -19.15 -3.34
N GLY A 96 20.27 -18.50 -4.12
CA GLY A 96 18.95 -19.02 -4.50
C GLY A 96 17.77 -18.64 -3.61
N SER A 97 18.00 -18.18 -2.37
CA SER A 97 16.94 -17.69 -1.47
C SER A 97 17.48 -16.65 -0.47
N PHE A 98 17.01 -15.42 -0.58
CA PHE A 98 17.43 -14.33 0.30
C PHE A 98 16.29 -13.40 0.67
N LYS A 99 16.45 -12.76 1.83
CA LYS A 99 15.55 -11.77 2.38
C LYS A 99 16.21 -10.40 2.31
N VAL A 100 15.50 -9.44 1.74
CA VAL A 100 15.86 -8.02 1.78
C VAL A 100 15.03 -7.38 2.87
N GLU A 101 15.66 -6.68 3.80
CA GLU A 101 14.98 -5.90 4.83
C GLU A 101 15.44 -4.45 4.75
N CYS A 102 14.50 -3.54 4.55
CA CYS A 102 14.79 -2.13 4.42
C CYS A 102 14.12 -1.34 5.54
N SER A 103 14.84 -0.35 6.08
CA SER A 103 14.20 0.78 6.72
C SER A 103 13.59 1.67 5.64
N GLY A 104 12.35 2.10 5.85
CA GLY A 104 11.64 2.91 4.88
C GLY A 104 12.19 4.33 4.69
N VAL A 105 11.98 4.92 3.50
CA VAL A 105 12.11 6.37 3.29
C VAL A 105 10.91 7.05 3.94
N GLU A 106 11.14 7.94 4.91
CA GLU A 106 10.08 8.49 5.77
C GLU A 106 8.93 9.11 4.97
N GLU A 107 9.23 9.86 3.92
CA GLU A 107 8.23 10.52 3.06
C GLU A 107 7.32 9.54 2.33
N ASP A 108 7.86 8.43 1.81
CA ASP A 108 7.07 7.41 1.12
C ASP A 108 6.09 6.73 2.08
N PHE A 109 6.55 6.40 3.29
CA PHE A 109 5.72 5.80 4.32
C PHE A 109 4.67 6.78 4.86
N LEU A 110 4.99 8.06 4.94
CA LEU A 110 4.04 9.10 5.32
C LEU A 110 2.90 9.20 4.29
N ASN A 111 3.22 9.12 2.99
CA ASN A 111 2.22 9.10 1.92
C ASN A 111 1.40 7.80 1.90
N LEU A 112 2.03 6.65 2.17
CA LEU A 112 1.34 5.38 2.37
C LEU A 112 0.31 5.49 3.52
N ILE A 113 0.71 5.99 4.69
CA ILE A 113 -0.20 6.15 5.84
C ILE A 113 -1.38 7.06 5.50
N LYS A 114 -1.13 8.21 4.86
CA LYS A 114 -2.19 9.12 4.44
C LYS A 114 -3.20 8.46 3.51
N THR A 115 -2.73 7.59 2.62
CA THR A 115 -3.58 6.88 1.64
C THR A 115 -4.34 5.73 2.29
N THR A 116 -3.69 4.93 3.14
CA THR A 116 -4.25 3.70 3.72
C THR A 116 -5.17 3.97 4.91
N VAL A 117 -4.77 4.86 5.81
CA VAL A 117 -5.53 5.17 7.04
C VAL A 117 -6.49 6.33 6.80
N GLY A 118 -6.12 7.24 5.90
CA GLY A 118 -6.77 8.54 5.77
C GLY A 118 -6.25 9.52 6.83
N ALA A 119 -5.92 10.73 6.40
CA ALA A 119 -5.59 11.83 7.30
C ALA A 119 -6.42 13.05 6.91
N PRO A 120 -7.25 13.61 7.80
CA PRO A 120 -7.98 14.82 7.50
C PRO A 120 -7.04 15.97 7.14
N GLN A 121 -7.52 16.91 6.31
CA GLN A 121 -6.76 18.10 5.98
C GLN A 121 -6.27 18.83 7.25
N ASN A 122 -5.06 19.37 7.19
CA ASN A 122 -4.36 20.07 8.28
C ASN A 122 -4.03 19.19 9.50
N SER A 123 -4.11 17.86 9.39
CA SER A 123 -3.59 16.96 10.42
C SER A 123 -2.08 16.81 10.30
N LYS A 124 -1.40 16.70 11.43
CA LYS A 124 0.00 16.26 11.50
C LYS A 124 0.02 14.74 11.42
N VAL A 125 0.86 14.21 10.53
CA VAL A 125 1.08 12.78 10.38
C VAL A 125 2.56 12.52 10.63
N SER A 126 2.88 11.56 11.49
CA SER A 126 4.21 11.05 11.71
C SER A 126 4.23 9.53 11.54
N VAL A 127 5.38 9.02 11.11
CA VAL A 127 5.63 7.58 10.97
C VAL A 127 6.73 7.16 11.92
N SER A 128 6.68 5.91 12.37
CA SER A 128 7.66 5.35 13.29
C SER A 128 8.00 3.92 12.89
N SER A 129 9.29 3.59 13.02
CA SER A 129 9.82 2.25 12.75
C SER A 129 9.39 1.64 11.40
N PRO A 130 9.43 2.39 10.27
CA PRO A 130 9.00 1.84 8.99
C PRO A 130 9.95 0.73 8.56
N ARG A 131 9.38 -0.46 8.33
CA ARG A 131 10.11 -1.64 7.87
C ARG A 131 9.35 -2.27 6.72
N ILE A 132 10.09 -2.63 5.69
CA ILE A 132 9.61 -3.48 4.61
C ILE A 132 10.60 -4.61 4.41
N SER A 133 10.08 -5.81 4.19
CA SER A 133 10.91 -6.97 3.86
C SER A 133 10.37 -7.70 2.65
N LEU A 134 11.28 -8.21 1.82
CA LEU A 134 10.99 -9.05 0.66
C LEU A 134 11.65 -10.40 0.82
N GLU A 135 10.93 -11.42 0.38
CA GLU A 135 11.45 -12.75 0.17
C GLU A 135 11.68 -12.96 -1.33
N ILE A 136 12.91 -13.35 -1.67
CA ILE A 136 13.34 -13.62 -3.04
C ILE A 136 13.76 -15.08 -3.14
N SER A 137 13.20 -15.80 -4.10
CA SER A 137 13.50 -17.21 -4.35
C SER A 137 13.64 -17.45 -5.85
N GLY A 138 14.70 -18.13 -6.26
CA GLY A 138 14.96 -18.42 -7.69
C GLY A 138 15.08 -17.15 -8.56
N GLY A 139 15.56 -16.05 -7.99
CA GLY A 139 15.68 -14.76 -8.68
C GLY A 139 14.37 -13.97 -8.81
N ARG A 140 13.27 -14.43 -8.20
CA ARG A 140 11.96 -13.75 -8.22
C ARG A 140 11.55 -13.30 -6.84
N ILE A 141 10.94 -12.12 -6.75
CA ILE A 141 10.28 -11.65 -5.52
C ILE A 141 8.96 -12.43 -5.40
N ILE A 142 8.77 -13.14 -4.29
CA ILE A 142 7.59 -14.00 -4.11
C ILE A 142 6.61 -13.43 -3.09
N SER A 143 7.11 -12.76 -2.06
CA SER A 143 6.31 -12.26 -0.94
C SER A 143 7.07 -11.23 -0.13
N GLY A 144 6.40 -10.67 0.86
CA GLY A 144 7.03 -9.80 1.85
C GLY A 144 6.08 -9.34 2.93
N GLU A 145 6.62 -8.49 3.79
CA GLU A 145 5.90 -7.88 4.90
C GLU A 145 6.26 -6.39 5.00
N LEU A 146 5.26 -5.54 5.18
CA LEU A 146 5.40 -4.13 5.51
C LEU A 146 4.82 -3.87 6.90
N VAL A 147 5.57 -3.16 7.73
CA VAL A 147 5.13 -2.72 9.06
C VAL A 147 5.50 -1.25 9.25
N VAL A 148 4.52 -0.44 9.63
CA VAL A 148 4.76 0.98 9.93
C VAL A 148 3.86 1.43 11.08
N GLY A 149 4.48 1.98 12.12
CA GLY A 149 3.76 2.70 13.17
C GLY A 149 3.42 4.11 12.71
N PHE A 150 2.28 4.65 13.15
CA PHE A 150 1.87 6.01 12.80
C PHE A 150 1.21 6.74 13.96
N GLU A 151 1.27 8.07 13.91
CA GLU A 151 0.46 8.96 14.71
C GLU A 151 -0.15 10.04 13.81
N ILE A 152 -1.46 10.23 13.91
CA ILE A 152 -2.22 11.29 13.25
C ILE A 152 -2.82 12.16 14.35
N SER A 153 -2.41 13.43 14.38
CA SER A 153 -2.91 14.39 15.34
C SER A 153 -3.46 15.64 14.66
N LYS A 154 -4.62 16.09 15.13
CA LYS A 154 -5.19 17.41 14.83
C LYS A 154 -5.64 18.04 16.13
N ASN A 155 -5.07 19.21 16.42
CA ASN A 155 -5.45 19.98 17.59
C ASN A 155 -6.74 20.77 17.32
N PRO A 156 -7.57 20.99 18.34
CA PRO A 156 -8.87 21.68 18.23
C PRO A 156 -8.75 23.20 17.96
N GLY A 157 -7.61 23.68 17.45
CA GLY A 157 -7.36 25.10 17.26
C GLY A 157 -8.29 25.74 16.23
N GLU A 158 -8.18 25.30 14.97
CA GLU A 158 -8.93 25.90 13.85
C GLU A 158 -10.33 25.29 13.66
N GLU A 159 -10.60 24.12 14.26
CA GLU A 159 -11.84 23.37 14.08
C GLU A 159 -12.39 22.84 15.41
N SER A 160 -13.71 22.60 15.48
CA SER A 160 -14.43 22.20 16.71
C SER A 160 -14.19 20.76 17.16
N TRP A 161 -13.31 20.03 16.48
CA TRP A 161 -13.01 18.63 16.77
C TRP A 161 -11.50 18.42 16.91
N PHE A 162 -11.14 17.38 17.67
CA PHE A 162 -9.77 16.94 17.84
C PHE A 162 -9.65 15.50 17.37
N LEU A 163 -8.46 15.14 16.88
CA LEU A 163 -8.12 13.77 16.54
C LEU A 163 -6.73 13.48 17.10
N ASN A 164 -6.62 12.37 17.81
CA ASN A 164 -5.31 11.79 18.12
C ASN A 164 -5.42 10.28 18.01
N GLN A 165 -4.91 9.77 16.89
CA GLN A 165 -4.94 8.37 16.51
C GLN A 165 -3.50 7.86 16.41
N VAL A 166 -3.21 6.80 17.13
CA VAL A 166 -1.91 6.13 17.10
C VAL A 166 -2.15 4.72 16.61
N GLY A 167 -1.22 4.16 15.84
CA GLY A 167 -1.52 2.90 15.20
C GLY A 167 -0.38 2.20 14.52
N THR A 168 -0.72 1.10 13.87
CA THR A 168 0.21 0.31 13.06
C THR A 168 -0.50 -0.19 11.83
N VAL A 169 0.12 -0.01 10.67
CA VAL A 169 -0.24 -0.72 9.44
C VAL A 169 0.69 -1.92 9.33
N ARG A 170 0.11 -3.11 9.16
CA ARG A 170 0.83 -4.35 8.88
C ARG A 170 0.23 -4.99 7.64
N GLU A 171 1.06 -5.16 6.62
CA GLU A 171 0.67 -5.77 5.36
C GLU A 171 1.54 -6.98 5.08
N GLU A 172 0.92 -8.12 4.82
CA GLU A 172 1.56 -9.25 4.18
C GLU A 172 1.21 -9.20 2.69
N PHE A 173 2.20 -9.30 1.81
CA PHE A 173 1.96 -9.21 0.38
C PHE A 173 2.61 -10.38 -0.38
N LYS A 174 1.96 -10.77 -1.47
CA LYS A 174 2.43 -11.76 -2.42
C LYS A 174 2.54 -11.13 -3.80
N ILE A 175 3.71 -11.24 -4.41
CA ILE A 175 3.94 -10.78 -5.78
C ILE A 175 3.71 -11.95 -6.73
N LEU A 176 2.72 -11.81 -7.60
CA LEU A 176 2.32 -12.85 -8.54
C LEU A 176 3.12 -12.76 -9.86
N GLY A 177 3.54 -11.54 -10.24
CA GLY A 177 4.38 -11.26 -11.42
C GLY A 177 4.74 -9.78 -11.50
N ILE A 178 5.82 -9.48 -12.25
CA ILE A 178 6.37 -8.12 -12.45
C ILE A 178 6.72 -7.97 -13.94
N ASN A 179 6.14 -6.98 -14.62
CA ASN A 179 6.33 -6.69 -16.05
C ASN A 179 6.20 -7.97 -16.92
N GLU A 180 5.23 -8.81 -16.57
CA GLU A 180 4.87 -9.98 -17.37
C GLU A 180 3.69 -9.56 -18.26
N ASP A 181 3.71 -9.97 -19.54
CA ASP A 181 2.61 -9.73 -20.50
C ASP A 181 1.30 -10.29 -19.93
N LEU A 182 0.54 -9.44 -19.26
CA LEU A 182 -0.76 -9.76 -18.69
C LEU A 182 -1.81 -9.07 -19.54
N ASP A 183 -2.78 -9.86 -20.01
CA ASP A 183 -4.00 -9.31 -20.58
C ASP A 183 -4.84 -8.76 -19.42
N LEU A 184 -4.50 -7.56 -18.95
CA LEU A 184 -5.29 -6.79 -18.01
C LEU A 184 -6.52 -6.28 -18.76
N SER A 185 -7.53 -7.15 -18.89
CA SER A 185 -8.81 -6.77 -19.46
C SER A 185 -9.69 -6.11 -18.39
N PRO A 186 -10.45 -5.06 -18.74
CA PRO A 186 -11.50 -4.54 -17.87
C PRO A 186 -12.43 -5.68 -17.43
N PRO A 187 -12.86 -5.71 -16.16
CA PRO A 187 -13.79 -6.72 -15.70
C PRO A 187 -15.12 -6.60 -16.46
N GLU A 188 -15.66 -7.74 -16.91
CA GLU A 188 -16.94 -7.77 -17.64
C GLU A 188 -18.09 -7.29 -16.72
N GLY A 189 -18.81 -6.23 -17.14
CA GLY A 189 -20.10 -5.84 -16.53
C GLY A 189 -20.10 -4.63 -15.58
N GLY A 190 -19.40 -3.54 -15.92
CA GLY A 190 -19.56 -2.22 -15.27
C GLY A 190 -20.77 -1.42 -15.75
#